data_AF-A0A915HNX1-F1
#
_entry.id   AF-A0A915HNX1-F1
#
_cell.length_a   1.000
_cell.length_b   1.000
_cell.length_c   1.000
_cell.angle_alpha   90.00
_cell.angle_beta   90.00
_cell.angle_gamma   90.00
#
_symmetry.space_group_name_H-M   'P 1'
#
loop_
_entity.id
_entity.type
_entity.pdbx_description
1 polymer ?
#
loop_
_entity_poly.entity_id
_entity_poly.type
_entity_poly.pdbx_seq_one_letter_code
_entity_poly.pdbx_strand_id
1 'polypeptide(L)' 'MSFFYNTIISWAVYFMFSSFRSVVPWKTCNNTWNTNSCTPIYTLDEMAEMNISIKDLDGNKTLGSSSSAAEFFM' A
#
# COMPACT_ATOMS: atom_id res chain seq x y z
N MET A 1 -5.22 14.47 -27.66
CA MET A 1 -5.53 13.05 -27.34
C MET A 1 -4.30 12.20 -27.05
N SER A 2 -3.10 12.57 -27.51
CA SER A 2 -1.87 11.80 -27.25
C SER A 2 -1.37 11.85 -25.80
N PHE A 3 -1.71 12.89 -25.04
CA PHE A 3 -1.24 13.05 -23.66
C PHE A 3 -1.77 11.97 -22.71
N PHE A 4 -3.05 11.61 -22.80
CA PHE A 4 -3.64 10.56 -21.96
C PHE A 4 -2.96 9.19 -22.18
N TYR A 5 -2.76 8.80 -23.44
CA TYR A 5 -2.14 7.52 -23.76
C TYR A 5 -0.68 7.43 -23.28
N ASN A 6 0.10 8.50 -23.50
CA ASN A 6 1.48 8.57 -23.03
C ASN A 6 1.58 8.53 -21.50
N THR A 7 0.66 9.17 -20.78
CA THR A 7 0.60 9.11 -19.31
C THR A 7 0.35 7.69 -18.83
N ILE A 8 -0.62 6.97 -19.39
CA ILE A 8 -0.91 5.58 -19.00
C ILE A 8 0.30 4.66 -19.24
N ILE A 9 0.98 4.78 -20.39
CA ILE A 9 2.19 4.00 -20.68
C ILE A 9 3.31 4.35 -19.70
N SER A 10 3.52 5.64 -19.41
CA SER A 10 4.54 6.09 -18.46
C SER A 10 4.33 5.47 -17.08
N TRP A 11 3.10 5.46 -16.58
CA TRP A 11 2.78 4.80 -15.32
C TRP A 11 3.03 3.29 -15.38
N ALA A 12 2.58 2.61 -16.44
CA ALA A 12 2.83 1.17 -16.59
C ALA A 12 4.33 0.82 -16.54
N VAL A 13 5.16 1.60 -17.23
CA VAL A 13 6.62 1.42 -17.23
C VAL A 13 7.23 1.72 -15.85
N TYR A 14 6.76 2.75 -15.14
CA TYR A 14 7.18 3.06 -13.77
C TYR A 14 6.90 1.90 -12.80
N PHE A 15 5.70 1.31 -12.87
CA PHE A 15 5.35 0.15 -12.05
C PHE A 15 6.14 -1.10 -12.44
N MET A 16 6.40 -1.30 -13.73
CA MET A 16 7.21 -2.42 -14.22
C MET A 16 8.63 -2.38 -13.64
N PHE A 17 9.33 -1.26 -13.76
CA PHE A 17 10.70 -1.14 -13.24
C PHE A 17 10.76 -1.19 -11.71
N SER A 18 9.77 -0.58 -11.04
CA SER A 18 9.72 -0.59 -9.59
C SER A 18 9.39 -1.99 -9.01
N SER A 19 8.85 -2.90 -9.82
CA SER A 19 8.63 -4.30 -9.43
C SER A 19 9.91 -5.15 -9.43
N PHE A 20 10.99 -4.71 -10.08
CA PHE A 20 12.30 -5.39 -9.99
C PHE A 20 13.06 -5.09 -8.68
N ARG A 21 12.51 -4.21 -7.82
CA ARG A 21 13.09 -3.92 -6.51
C ARG A 21 12.78 -5.06 -5.53
N SER A 22 13.73 -5.40 -4.66
CA SER A 22 13.55 -6.42 -3.62
C SER A 22 12.39 -6.09 -2.67
N VAL A 23 12.25 -4.81 -2.32
CA VAL A 23 11.11 -4.26 -1.59
C VAL A 23 10.56 -3.10 -2.40
N VAL A 24 9.29 -3.22 -2.73
CA VAL A 24 8.58 -2.28 -3.58
C VAL A 24 8.01 -1.14 -2.71
N PRO A 25 8.08 0.14 -3.14
CA PRO A 25 7.75 1.27 -2.26
C PRO A 25 6.29 1.30 -1.82
N TRP A 26 5.37 0.75 -2.62
CA TRP A 26 3.95 0.63 -2.28
C TRP A 26 3.60 -0.63 -1.46
N LYS A 27 4.61 -1.34 -0.95
CA LYS A 27 4.43 -2.43 0.03
C LYS A 27 4.29 -1.89 1.46
N THR A 28 4.86 -0.72 1.76
CA THR A 28 4.93 -0.17 3.11
C THR A 28 4.07 1.09 3.26
N CYS A 29 3.41 1.22 4.42
CA CYS A 29 2.63 2.42 4.76
C CYS A 29 3.49 3.60 5.25
N ASN A 30 4.81 3.47 5.32
CA ASN A 30 5.72 4.51 5.80
C ASN A 30 6.21 5.44 4.67
N ASN A 31 5.29 6.00 3.90
CA ASN A 31 5.60 6.96 2.84
C ASN A 31 4.84 8.27 3.09
N THR A 32 5.38 9.37 2.56
CA THR A 32 4.83 10.72 2.79
C THR A 32 3.46 10.96 2.15
N TRP A 33 3.06 10.12 1.19
CA TRP A 33 1.77 10.17 0.52
C TRP A 33 0.70 9.30 1.21
N ASN A 34 1.07 8.47 2.18
CA ASN A 34 0.10 7.61 2.86
C ASN A 34 -0.65 8.39 3.96
N THR A 35 -1.92 8.06 4.12
CA THR A 35 -2.79 8.57 5.19
C THR A 35 -2.65 7.70 6.44
N ASN A 36 -3.07 8.20 7.60
CA ASN A 36 -3.11 7.46 8.87
C ASN A 36 -3.98 6.19 8.84
N SER A 37 -4.79 6.01 7.80
CA SER A 37 -5.63 4.82 7.58
C SER A 37 -4.94 3.72 6.77
N CYS A 38 -3.70 3.93 6.32
CA CYS A 38 -2.96 2.95 5.54
C CYS A 38 -2.62 1.70 6.38
N THR A 39 -2.98 0.52 5.88
CA THR A 39 -2.66 -0.76 6.52
C THR A 39 -1.60 -1.55 5.71
N PRO A 40 -0.44 -1.89 6.31
CA PRO A 40 0.57 -2.69 5.62
C PRO A 40 0.08 -4.14 5.45
N ILE A 41 0.41 -4.76 4.31
CA ILE A 41 0.13 -6.18 4.07
C ILE A 41 1.19 -6.99 4.83
N TYR A 42 0.83 -7.49 6.02
CA TYR A 42 1.65 -8.42 6.79
C TYR A 42 1.35 -9.86 6.35
N THR A 43 2.38 -10.70 6.19
CA THR A 43 2.18 -12.13 5.94
C THR A 43 1.67 -12.85 7.19
N LEU A 44 1.02 -14.01 7.05
CA LEU A 44 0.56 -14.83 8.18
C LEU A 44 1.69 -15.12 9.19
N ASP A 45 2.93 -15.25 8.70
CA ASP A 45 4.13 -15.40 9.54
C ASP A 45 4.50 -14.12 10.33
N GLU A 46 4.20 -12.92 9.81
CA GLU A 46 4.50 -11.64 10.48
C GLU A 46 3.40 -11.25 11.48
N MET A 47 2.14 -11.61 11.22
CA MET A 47 1.06 -11.45 12.20
C MET A 47 1.13 -12.48 13.34
N ALA A 48 1.87 -13.57 13.19
CA ALA A 48 2.12 -14.52 14.27
C ALA A 48 3.03 -13.93 15.37
N GLU A 49 3.81 -12.90 15.06
CA GLU A 49 4.59 -12.14 16.04
C GLU A 49 3.87 -10.88 16.57
N MET A 50 2.75 -10.48 15.97
CA MET A 50 1.83 -9.54 16.61
C MET A 50 1.12 -10.28 17.75
N ASN A 51 1.71 -10.24 18.94
CA ASN A 51 1.01 -10.51 20.20
C ASN A 51 -0.20 -9.57 20.27
N ILE A 52 -1.36 -10.09 19.87
CA ILE A 52 -2.62 -9.35 19.85
C ILE A 52 -2.97 -9.02 21.29
N SER A 53 -2.50 -7.87 21.74
CA SER A 53 -3.18 -7.12 22.78
C SER A 53 -4.53 -6.77 22.17
N ILE A 54 -5.62 -7.28 22.73
CA ILE A 54 -7.03 -6.96 22.40
C ILE A 54 -7.33 -5.49 22.78
N LYS A 55 -6.50 -4.57 22.29
CA LYS A 55 -6.62 -3.12 22.30
C LYS A 55 -6.59 -2.56 20.88
N ASP A 56 -6.19 -3.37 19.88
CA ASP A 56 -6.30 -3.03 18.45
C ASP A 56 -7.53 -3.67 17.78
N LEU A 57 -8.24 -4.56 18.49
CA LEU A 57 -9.60 -4.97 18.15
C LEU A 57 -10.58 -3.87 18.58
N ASP A 58 -10.43 -2.68 18.02
CA ASP A 58 -11.61 -1.85 17.82
C ASP A 58 -12.47 -2.60 16.81
N GLY A 59 -13.50 -3.29 17.32
CA GLY A 59 -14.67 -3.76 16.54
C GLY A 59 -15.46 -2.63 15.89
N ASN A 60 -14.77 -1.53 15.51
CA ASN A 60 -15.22 -0.36 14.79
C ASN A 60 -14.08 0.32 13.99
N LYS A 61 -12.93 -0.33 13.73
CA LYS A 61 -12.16 0.01 12.53
C LYS A 61 -12.98 -0.49 11.36
N THR A 62 -13.91 0.36 10.92
CA THR A 62 -14.48 0.21 9.57
C THR A 62 -13.32 -0.07 8.64
N LEU A 63 -13.45 -1.17 7.90
CA LEU A 63 -12.49 -1.73 6.96
C LEU A 63 -12.25 -0.73 5.80
N GLY A 64 -11.71 0.44 6.10
CA GLY A 64 -11.06 1.32 5.14
C GLY A 64 -9.63 0.83 4.98
N SER A 65 -9.47 -0.42 4.52
CA SER A 65 -8.17 -1.01 4.20
C SER A 65 -7.65 -0.41 2.90
N SER A 66 -7.20 0.84 2.97
CA SER A 66 -6.47 1.47 1.89
C SER A 66 -5.03 0.98 1.94
N SER A 67 -4.61 0.28 0.88
CA SER A 67 -3.21 -0.11 0.71
C SER A 67 -2.38 1.09 0.29
N SER A 68 -1.07 1.07 0.57
CA SER A 68 -0.15 2.13 0.11
C SER A 68 -0.13 2.28 -1.42
N ALA A 69 -0.48 1.22 -2.15
CA ALA A 69 -0.66 1.25 -3.61
C ALA A 69 -1.96 1.95 -4.04
N ALA A 70 -3.02 1.83 -3.25
CA ALA A 70 -4.30 2.49 -3.51
C ALA A 70 -4.21 4.00 -3.27
N GLU A 71 -3.49 4.42 -2.23
CA GLU A 71 -3.32 5.85 -1.88
C GLU A 71 -2.32 6.58 -2.77
N PHE A 72 -1.47 5.86 -3.51
CA PHE A 72 -0.47 6.46 -4.39
C PHE A 72 -1.07 7.28 -5.55
N PHE A 73 -2.35 7.07 -5.86
CA PHE A 73 -3.07 7.77 -6.93
C PHE A 73 -4.14 8.75 -6.43
N MET A 74 -4.30 8.89 -5.12
CA MET A 74 -5.15 9.93 -4.51
C MET A 74 -4.43 11.28 -4.51
#